data_AF-A0A3E0QVY5-F1
#
_entry.id   AF-A0A3E0QVY5-F1
#
_cell.length_a   1.000
_cell.length_b   1.000
_cell.length_c   1.000
_cell.angle_alpha   90.00
_cell.angle_beta   90.00
_cell.angle_gamma   90.00
#
_symmetry.space_group_name_H-M   'P 1'
#
loop_
_entity.id
_entity.type
_entity.pdbx_description
1 polymer ?
#
loop_
_entity_poly.entity_id
_entity_poly.type
_entity_poly.pdbx_seq_one_letter_code
_entity_poly.pdbx_strand_id
1 'polypeptide(L)'
;MNFLAHLHCSPDHEFIRFYNFTGDGYRGNAWKEKANSAVVLGVELHRFIDHFTDEHQASKEVKSHLRLVAGKTAPIALDLLGDYFLHKHWDKMASLQPHTAQLTAVAFIDACTLEIERNKKLLVGKAAGMWPWMKLERWLLDYQNLKGIRR
;
A
#
# COMPACT_ATOMS: atom_id res chain seq x y z
N MET A 1 7.02 0.83 0.09
CA MET A 1 6.09 1.71 -0.66
C MET A 1 5.41 0.96 -1.79
N ASN A 2 4.37 0.26 -1.36
CA ASN A 2 3.53 -0.76 -1.99
C ASN A 2 2.08 -0.42 -1.61
N PHE A 3 1.65 0.81 -1.90
CA PHE A 3 0.38 1.36 -1.42
C PHE A 3 -0.82 0.52 -1.87
N LEU A 4 -0.84 0.06 -3.12
CA LEU A 4 -1.94 -0.74 -3.63
C LEU A 4 -2.01 -2.10 -2.91
N ALA A 5 -0.87 -2.71 -2.63
CA ALA A 5 -0.80 -3.94 -1.85
C ALA A 5 -1.36 -3.75 -0.43
N HIS A 6 -0.99 -2.68 0.28
CA HIS A 6 -1.54 -2.39 1.61
C HIS A 6 -3.06 -2.18 1.57
N LEU A 7 -3.56 -1.46 0.56
CA LEU A 7 -4.99 -1.26 0.38
C LEU A 7 -5.70 -2.60 0.13
N HIS A 8 -5.21 -3.41 -0.80
CA HIS A 8 -5.80 -4.69 -1.19
C HIS A 8 -5.75 -5.74 -0.07
N CYS A 9 -4.66 -5.80 0.70
CA CYS A 9 -4.51 -6.72 1.83
C CYS A 9 -5.28 -6.27 3.09
N SER A 10 -5.93 -5.11 3.07
CA SER A 10 -6.77 -4.66 4.17
C SER A 10 -8.11 -5.40 4.19
N PRO A 11 -8.75 -5.59 5.36
CA PRO A 11 -10.12 -6.09 5.41
C PRO A 11 -11.09 -5.08 4.78
N ASP A 12 -12.34 -5.50 4.55
CA ASP A 12 -13.41 -4.62 4.09
C ASP A 12 -13.89 -3.64 5.17
N HIS A 13 -13.00 -2.72 5.56
CA HIS A 13 -13.26 -1.76 6.62
C HIS A 13 -12.46 -0.47 6.36
N GLU A 14 -13.18 0.60 6.01
CA GLU A 14 -12.63 1.92 5.60
C GLU A 14 -11.51 2.41 6.52
N PHE A 15 -11.76 2.53 7.83
CA PHE A 15 -10.74 3.08 8.73
C PHE A 15 -9.50 2.19 8.91
N ILE A 16 -9.65 0.87 8.93
CA ILE A 16 -8.49 -0.04 9.05
C ILE A 16 -7.64 0.09 7.79
N ARG A 17 -8.26 0.08 6.61
CA ARG A 17 -7.60 0.28 5.31
C ARG A 17 -6.94 1.65 5.21
N PHE A 18 -7.60 2.71 5.68
CA PHE A 18 -7.05 4.06 5.74
C PHE A 18 -5.79 4.13 6.63
N TYR A 19 -5.86 3.61 7.87
CA TYR A 19 -4.72 3.64 8.78
C TYR A 19 -3.59 2.69 8.36
N ASN A 20 -3.90 1.63 7.61
CA ASN A 20 -2.89 0.80 6.95
C ASN A 20 -2.17 1.58 5.83
N PHE A 21 -2.91 2.32 5.01
CA PHE A 21 -2.34 3.18 3.96
C PHE A 21 -1.39 4.27 4.52
N THR A 22 -1.76 4.91 5.64
CA THR A 22 -0.92 5.95 6.27
C THR A 22 0.05 5.41 7.34
N GLY A 23 0.20 4.10 7.47
CA GLY A 23 0.90 3.43 8.57
C GLY A 23 2.36 3.87 8.75
N ASP A 24 3.05 4.15 7.65
CA ASP A 24 4.42 4.71 7.60
C ASP A 24 4.61 5.99 8.44
N GLY A 25 3.53 6.75 8.67
CA GLY A 25 3.55 7.95 9.48
C GLY A 25 3.68 7.70 10.99
N TYR A 26 3.40 6.48 11.44
CA TYR A 26 3.31 6.12 12.86
C TYR A 26 4.60 5.46 13.35
N ARG A 27 5.54 6.27 13.83
CA ARG A 27 6.84 5.82 14.37
C ARG A 27 6.76 5.47 15.85
N GLY A 28 7.50 4.43 16.26
CA GLY A 28 7.51 3.97 17.65
C GLY A 28 6.11 3.56 18.14
N ASN A 29 5.85 3.63 19.44
CA ASN A 29 4.57 3.21 20.03
C ASN A 29 3.84 4.28 20.85
N ALA A 30 4.40 5.48 21.01
CA ALA A 30 3.81 6.54 21.85
C ALA A 30 2.42 7.00 21.38
N TRP A 31 2.13 6.88 20.08
CA TRP A 31 0.82 7.21 19.51
C TRP A 31 -0.30 6.26 19.99
N LYS A 32 0.03 5.04 20.44
CA LYS A 32 -0.95 4.03 20.86
C LYS A 32 -1.77 4.50 22.07
N GLU A 33 -1.19 5.32 22.95
CA GLU A 33 -1.87 5.84 24.14
C GLU A 33 -3.09 6.71 23.82
N LYS A 34 -3.09 7.37 22.66
CA LYS A 34 -4.17 8.26 22.21
C LYS A 34 -4.98 7.69 21.05
N ALA A 35 -4.68 6.45 20.65
CA ALA A 35 -5.23 5.82 19.47
C ALA A 35 -6.54 5.10 19.80
N ASN A 36 -7.54 5.23 18.91
CA ASN A 36 -8.68 4.32 18.91
C ASN A 36 -8.29 2.96 18.30
N SER A 37 -9.18 1.97 18.43
CA SER A 37 -8.94 0.61 17.94
C SER A 37 -8.63 0.54 16.45
N ALA A 38 -9.29 1.35 15.61
CA ALA A 38 -9.06 1.35 14.17
C ALA A 38 -7.66 1.87 13.80
N VAL A 39 -7.16 2.90 14.50
CA VAL A 39 -5.78 3.39 14.34
C VAL A 39 -4.79 2.27 14.70
N VAL A 40 -4.97 1.63 15.86
CA VAL A 40 -4.08 0.54 16.28
C VAL A 40 -4.11 -0.60 15.28
N LEU A 41 -5.29 -1.09 14.90
CA LEU A 41 -5.43 -2.21 13.97
C LEU A 41 -4.83 -1.90 12.60
N GLY A 42 -5.12 -0.74 12.01
CA GLY A 42 -4.61 -0.39 10.69
C GLY A 42 -3.08 -0.21 10.67
N VAL A 43 -2.52 0.48 11.66
CA VAL A 43 -1.07 0.70 11.74
C VAL A 43 -0.33 -0.61 12.05
N GLU A 44 -0.86 -1.46 12.92
CA GLU A 44 -0.23 -2.75 13.20
C GLU A 44 -0.39 -3.72 12.02
N LEU A 45 -1.48 -3.64 11.26
CA LEU A 45 -1.63 -4.38 10.00
C LEU A 45 -0.59 -3.95 8.97
N HIS A 46 -0.31 -2.65 8.83
CA HIS A 46 0.76 -2.15 7.97
C HIS A 46 2.11 -2.78 8.34
N ARG A 47 2.48 -2.71 9.62
CA ARG A 47 3.73 -3.29 10.14
C ARG A 47 3.79 -4.80 9.96
N PHE A 48 2.66 -5.49 10.14
CA PHE A 48 2.56 -6.93 9.93
C PHE A 48 2.82 -7.30 8.47
N ILE A 49 2.21 -6.60 7.51
CA ILE A 49 2.41 -6.82 6.07
C ILE A 49 3.87 -6.58 5.71
N ASP A 50 4.45 -5.47 6.15
CA ASP A 50 5.86 -5.16 5.90
C ASP A 50 6.78 -6.21 6.49
N HIS A 51 6.61 -6.56 7.76
CA HIS A 51 7.43 -7.56 8.42
C HIS A 51 7.33 -8.93 7.74
N PHE A 52 6.11 -9.37 7.43
CA PHE A 52 5.87 -10.62 6.75
C PHE A 52 6.54 -10.66 5.38
N THR A 53 6.37 -9.61 4.58
CA THR A 53 6.93 -9.55 3.23
C THR A 53 8.45 -9.38 3.25
N ASP A 54 9.00 -8.61 4.19
CA ASP A 54 10.44 -8.40 4.31
C ASP A 54 11.20 -9.65 4.75
N GLU A 55 10.59 -10.44 5.63
CA GLU A 55 11.17 -11.69 6.12
C GLU A 55 10.99 -12.87 5.16
N HIS A 56 10.05 -12.79 4.22
CA HIS A 56 9.78 -13.86 3.27
C HIS A 56 10.97 -14.14 2.35
N GLN A 57 11.29 -15.43 2.18
CA GLN A 57 12.46 -15.88 1.42
C GLN A 57 12.44 -15.38 -0.04
N ALA A 58 11.28 -15.46 -0.71
CA ALA A 58 11.15 -14.95 -2.07
C ALA A 58 11.46 -13.44 -2.18
N SER A 59 11.07 -12.64 -1.19
CA SER A 59 11.37 -11.21 -1.18
C SER A 59 12.87 -10.96 -1.00
N LYS A 60 13.54 -11.74 -0.14
CA LYS A 60 14.99 -11.68 0.07
C LYS A 60 15.75 -12.03 -1.22
N GLU A 61 15.32 -13.07 -1.92
CA GLU A 61 15.90 -13.50 -3.20
C GLU A 61 15.76 -12.41 -4.27
N VAL A 62 14.54 -11.90 -4.49
CA VAL A 62 14.32 -10.82 -5.47
C VAL A 62 15.08 -9.55 -5.08
N LYS A 63 15.11 -9.17 -3.79
CA LYS A 63 15.92 -8.03 -3.30
C LYS A 63 17.41 -8.21 -3.61
N SER A 64 17.94 -9.43 -3.56
CA SER A 64 19.35 -9.71 -3.87
C SER A 64 19.66 -9.47 -5.35
N HIS A 65 18.78 -9.90 -6.25
CA HIS A 65 18.89 -9.65 -7.69
C HIS A 65 18.74 -8.17 -8.02
N LEU A 66 17.73 -7.51 -7.45
CA LEU A 66 17.51 -6.07 -7.65
C LEU A 66 18.67 -5.23 -7.13
N ARG A 67 19.38 -5.67 -6.10
CA ARG A 67 20.56 -4.96 -5.57
C ARG A 67 21.68 -4.79 -6.59
N LEU A 68 21.79 -5.72 -7.56
CA LEU A 68 22.79 -5.65 -8.63
C LEU A 68 22.56 -4.45 -9.58
N VAL A 69 21.30 -3.99 -9.72
CA VAL A 69 20.91 -2.92 -10.64
C VAL A 69 20.45 -1.64 -9.94
N ALA A 70 19.78 -1.76 -8.79
CA ALA A 70 19.18 -0.66 -8.03
C ALA A 70 19.94 -0.31 -6.75
N GLY A 71 20.94 -1.11 -6.34
CA GLY A 71 21.73 -0.84 -5.14
C GLY A 71 20.87 -0.65 -3.88
N LYS A 72 21.02 0.51 -3.23
CA LYS A 72 20.30 0.83 -1.98
C LYS A 72 18.79 1.00 -2.16
N THR A 73 18.31 1.27 -3.37
CA THR A 73 16.87 1.45 -3.64
C THR A 73 16.18 0.14 -4.03
N ALA A 74 16.87 -1.01 -3.98
CA ALA A 74 16.28 -2.31 -4.28
C ALA A 74 14.98 -2.63 -3.50
N PRO A 75 14.82 -2.29 -2.20
CA PRO A 75 13.55 -2.47 -1.51
C PRO A 75 12.42 -1.64 -2.13
N ILE A 76 12.68 -0.36 -2.43
CA ILE A 76 11.71 0.52 -3.08
C ILE A 76 11.32 -0.03 -4.46
N ALA A 77 12.28 -0.51 -5.23
CA ALA A 77 12.03 -1.14 -6.52
C ALA A 77 11.16 -2.39 -6.39
N LEU A 78 11.39 -3.23 -5.37
CA LEU A 78 10.55 -4.40 -5.11
C LEU A 78 9.11 -3.98 -4.80
N ASP A 79 8.92 -2.97 -3.94
CA ASP A 79 7.59 -2.53 -3.55
C ASP A 79 6.78 -1.99 -4.74
N LEU A 80 7.42 -1.18 -5.59
CA LEU A 80 6.82 -0.67 -6.82
C LEU A 80 6.49 -1.78 -7.82
N LEU A 81 7.38 -2.78 -7.95
CA LEU A 81 7.11 -3.96 -8.78
C LEU A 81 5.95 -4.78 -8.20
N GLY A 82 5.82 -4.87 -6.88
CA GLY A 82 4.71 -5.52 -6.20
C GLY A 82 3.37 -4.91 -6.60
N ASP A 83 3.23 -3.59 -6.48
CA ASP A 83 2.01 -2.87 -6.90
C ASP A 83 1.76 -3.00 -8.41
N TYR A 84 2.81 -2.98 -9.24
CA TYR A 84 2.70 -3.22 -10.67
C TYR A 84 2.16 -4.60 -11.02
N PHE A 85 2.74 -5.66 -10.45
CA PHE A 85 2.29 -7.02 -10.71
C PHE A 85 0.91 -7.28 -10.12
N LEU A 86 0.59 -6.68 -8.96
CA LEU A 86 -0.73 -6.73 -8.37
C LEU A 86 -1.78 -6.15 -9.32
N HIS A 87 -1.56 -4.94 -9.82
CA HIS A 87 -2.48 -4.29 -10.75
C HIS A 87 -2.53 -5.02 -12.11
N LYS A 88 -1.39 -5.46 -12.64
CA LYS A 88 -1.31 -6.16 -13.92
C LYS A 88 -2.05 -7.50 -13.92
N HIS A 89 -2.02 -8.20 -12.79
CA HIS A 89 -2.64 -9.51 -12.62
C HIS A 89 -3.89 -9.44 -11.74
N TRP A 90 -4.61 -8.30 -11.79
CA TRP A 90 -5.71 -8.01 -10.88
C TRP A 90 -6.74 -9.13 -10.79
N ASP A 91 -7.20 -9.70 -11.90
CA ASP A 91 -8.22 -10.76 -11.90
C ASP A 91 -7.85 -11.95 -11.00
N LYS A 92 -6.55 -12.31 -10.97
CA LYS A 92 -6.05 -13.35 -10.06
C LYS A 92 -5.92 -12.84 -8.63
N MET A 93 -5.37 -11.64 -8.46
CA MET A 93 -5.06 -11.09 -7.12
C MET A 93 -6.33 -10.77 -6.34
N ALA A 94 -7.32 -10.15 -7.00
CA ALA A 94 -8.61 -9.81 -6.45
C ALA A 94 -9.34 -11.03 -5.86
N SER A 95 -9.17 -12.20 -6.46
CA SER A 95 -9.78 -13.45 -5.98
C SER A 95 -9.20 -13.96 -4.65
N LEU A 96 -8.02 -13.46 -4.24
CA LEU A 96 -7.38 -13.83 -2.97
C LEU A 96 -8.04 -13.16 -1.76
N GLN A 97 -8.93 -12.18 -2.00
CA GLN A 97 -9.65 -11.46 -0.97
C GLN A 97 -11.16 -11.47 -1.29
N PRO A 98 -12.02 -11.96 -0.38
CA PRO A 98 -13.46 -12.07 -0.66
C PRO A 98 -14.12 -10.74 -1.07
N HIS A 99 -13.68 -9.63 -0.47
CA HIS A 99 -14.27 -8.31 -0.68
C HIS A 99 -13.82 -7.62 -1.98
N THR A 100 -12.77 -8.12 -2.65
CA THR A 100 -12.33 -7.60 -3.94
C THR A 100 -12.61 -8.54 -5.10
N ALA A 101 -13.02 -9.79 -4.84
CA ALA A 101 -13.14 -10.85 -5.85
C ALA A 101 -14.04 -10.51 -7.05
N GLN A 102 -15.00 -9.60 -6.88
CA GLN A 102 -15.93 -9.16 -7.93
C GLN A 102 -15.71 -7.72 -8.39
N LEU A 103 -14.63 -7.07 -7.91
CA LEU A 103 -14.30 -5.69 -8.27
C LEU A 103 -13.28 -5.68 -9.39
N THR A 104 -13.39 -4.70 -10.29
CA THR A 104 -12.28 -4.34 -11.18
C THR A 104 -11.24 -3.54 -10.40
N ALA A 105 -9.98 -3.52 -10.88
CA ALA A 105 -8.92 -2.72 -10.26
C ALA A 105 -9.33 -1.25 -10.15
N VAL A 106 -9.97 -0.72 -11.20
CA VAL A 106 -10.44 0.66 -11.24
C VAL A 106 -11.49 0.92 -10.17
N ALA A 107 -12.51 0.05 -10.07
CA ALA A 107 -13.57 0.21 -9.07
C ALA A 107 -13.02 0.16 -7.63
N PHE A 108 -12.08 -0.76 -7.36
CA PHE A 108 -11.44 -0.87 -6.06
C PHE A 108 -10.59 0.37 -5.72
N ILE A 109 -9.77 0.83 -6.66
CA ILE A 109 -8.88 1.98 -6.46
C ILE A 109 -9.69 3.28 -6.31
N ASP A 110 -10.77 3.46 -7.08
CA ASP A 110 -11.64 4.62 -6.96
C ASP A 110 -12.34 4.64 -5.58
N ALA A 111 -12.80 3.49 -5.09
CA ALA A 111 -13.36 3.36 -3.74
C ALA A 111 -12.34 3.74 -2.65
N CYS A 112 -11.13 3.17 -2.71
CA CYS A 112 -10.04 3.52 -1.79
C CYS A 112 -9.68 5.01 -1.87
N THR A 113 -9.67 5.58 -3.07
CA THR A 113 -9.35 7.00 -3.29
C THR A 113 -10.37 7.92 -2.63
N LEU A 114 -11.65 7.57 -2.71
CA LEU A 114 -12.72 8.31 -2.02
C LEU A 114 -12.59 8.23 -0.50
N GLU A 115 -12.31 7.04 0.03
CA GLU A 115 -12.08 6.83 1.47
C GLU A 115 -10.91 7.68 1.99
N ILE A 116 -9.77 7.65 1.30
CA ILE A 116 -8.60 8.45 1.67
C ILE A 116 -8.91 9.94 1.57
N GLU A 117 -9.60 10.39 0.51
CA GLU A 117 -9.96 11.79 0.34
C GLU A 117 -10.89 12.29 1.45
N ARG A 118 -11.91 11.52 1.83
CA ARG A 118 -12.83 11.86 2.94
C ARG A 118 -12.07 12.07 4.25
N ASN A 119 -11.04 11.27 4.48
CA ASN A 119 -10.26 11.24 5.71
C ASN A 119 -8.91 11.96 5.60
N LYS A 120 -8.65 12.72 4.52
CA LYS A 120 -7.31 13.28 4.21
C LYS A 120 -6.69 14.13 5.32
N LYS A 121 -7.51 14.76 6.17
CA LYS A 121 -7.05 15.56 7.32
C LYS A 121 -6.40 14.70 8.42
N LEU A 122 -6.66 13.39 8.42
CA LEU A 122 -6.12 12.41 9.35
C LEU A 122 -4.85 11.73 8.82
N LEU A 123 -4.39 12.03 7.60
CA LEU A 123 -3.15 11.47 7.06
C LEU A 123 -1.95 11.91 7.89
N VAL A 124 -0.99 11.01 8.07
CA VAL A 124 0.21 11.22 8.87
C VAL A 124 1.45 10.90 8.06
N GLY A 125 2.53 11.68 8.27
CA GLY A 125 3.83 11.40 7.68
C GLY A 125 3.88 11.56 6.16
N LYS A 126 4.60 10.66 5.48
CA LYS A 126 4.83 10.75 4.02
C LYS A 126 3.53 10.71 3.22
N ALA A 127 2.58 9.88 3.62
CA ALA A 127 1.29 9.75 2.95
C ALA A 127 0.55 11.08 2.86
N ALA A 128 0.61 11.93 3.90
CA ALA A 128 0.00 13.25 3.91
C ALA A 128 0.60 14.20 2.84
N GLY A 129 1.91 14.17 2.67
CA GLY A 129 2.60 14.99 1.66
C GLY A 129 2.45 14.46 0.23
N MET A 130 2.33 13.15 0.07
CA MET A 130 2.22 12.49 -1.24
C MET A 130 0.78 12.48 -1.77
N TRP A 131 -0.22 12.43 -0.90
CA TRP A 131 -1.63 12.25 -1.29
C TRP A 131 -2.15 13.25 -2.34
N PRO A 132 -1.90 14.58 -2.22
CA PRO A 132 -2.41 15.53 -3.21
C PRO A 132 -1.95 15.21 -4.64
N TRP A 133 -0.69 14.81 -4.80
CA TRP A 133 -0.09 14.45 -6.08
C TRP A 133 -0.53 13.06 -6.53
N MET A 134 -0.52 12.09 -5.61
CA MET A 134 -0.94 10.71 -5.87
C MET A 134 -2.34 10.64 -6.46
N LYS A 135 -3.26 11.45 -5.93
CA LYS A 135 -4.63 11.57 -6.44
C LYS A 135 -4.69 12.30 -7.77
N LEU A 136 -4.07 13.48 -7.85
CA LEU A 136 -4.09 14.33 -9.05
C LEU A 136 -3.57 13.57 -10.29
N GLU A 137 -2.49 12.82 -10.09
CA GLU A 137 -1.80 12.07 -11.14
C GLU A 137 -2.23 10.60 -11.24
N ARG A 138 -3.21 10.17 -10.45
CA ARG A 138 -3.77 8.80 -10.46
C ARG A 138 -2.71 7.70 -10.32
N TRP A 139 -1.71 7.89 -9.45
CA TRP A 139 -0.58 6.95 -9.30
C TRP A 139 -1.02 5.50 -9.07
N LEU A 140 -2.03 5.27 -8.23
CA LEU A 140 -2.54 3.92 -7.94
C LEU A 140 -3.03 3.18 -9.19
N LEU A 141 -3.63 3.90 -10.15
CA LEU A 141 -4.10 3.34 -11.43
C LEU A 141 -2.95 3.22 -12.45
N ASP A 142 -1.99 4.12 -12.36
CA ASP A 142 -0.83 4.15 -13.24
C ASP A 142 0.16 3.01 -12.95
N TYR A 143 0.04 2.33 -11.78
CA TYR A 143 0.82 1.14 -11.46
C TYR A 143 0.67 0.01 -12.48
N GLN A 144 -0.38 -0.04 -13.31
CA GLN A 144 -0.48 -1.02 -14.40
C GLN A 144 0.60 -0.85 -15.50
N ASN A 145 1.25 0.33 -15.55
CA ASN A 145 2.18 0.71 -16.59
C ASN A 145 3.59 0.93 -16.03
N LEU A 146 4.62 0.44 -16.72
CA LEU A 146 6.02 0.74 -16.35
C LEU A 146 6.33 2.24 -16.39
N LYS A 147 5.59 3.03 -17.17
CA LYS A 147 5.68 4.50 -17.17
C LYS A 147 5.19 5.11 -15.85
N GLY A 148 4.20 4.49 -15.21
CA GLY A 148 3.67 4.93 -13.91
C GLY A 148 4.65 4.72 -12.75
N ILE A 149 5.51 3.70 -12.86
CA ILE A 149 6.53 3.36 -11.85
C ILE A 149 7.76 4.29 -11.89
N ARG A 150 7.99 4.99 -13.00
CA ARG A 150 9.21 5.82 -13.21
C ARG A 150 9.14 7.22 -12.57
N ARG A 151 8.09 7.53 -11.80
CA ARG A 151 7.85 8.86 -11.23
C ARG A 151 8.42 8.98 -9.82
#